data_AF-A0A2V8EAB0-F1
#
_entry.id   AF-A0A2V8EAB0-F1
#
_cell.length_a   1.000
_cell.length_b   1.000
_cell.length_c   1.000
_cell.angle_alpha   90.00
_cell.angle_beta   90.00
_cell.angle_gamma   90.00
#
_symmetry.space_group_name_H-M   'P 1'
#
loop_
_entity.id
_entity.type
_entity.pdbx_description
1 polymer ?
#
loop_
_entity_poly.entity_id
_entity_poly.type
_entity_poly.pdbx_seq_one_letter_code
_entity_poly.pdbx_strand_id
1 'polypeptide(L)'
;ITVGKNLGLHVSWFVYRQPAGAKVVFDPPQVKPWEDTRAGANSPWAPQWVAPPIPADGRQPVTVSFSEPGTYILRCRADDGALVADEEVTIVVTR
;
A
#
# COMPACT_ATOMS: atom_id res chain seq x y z
N ILE A 1 -4.69 -20.32 16.42
CA ILE A 1 -4.76 -20.17 14.95
C ILE A 1 -4.61 -18.69 14.66
N THR A 2 -3.51 -18.28 14.06
CA THR A 2 -3.41 -16.98 13.38
C THR A 2 -4.13 -17.09 12.04
N VAL A 3 -4.73 -16.01 11.55
CA VAL A 3 -5.38 -16.04 10.24
C VAL A 3 -4.36 -16.31 9.14
N GLY A 4 -4.76 -17.09 8.13
CA GLY A 4 -3.92 -17.37 6.98
C GLY A 4 -3.74 -16.13 6.10
N LYS A 5 -2.53 -15.93 5.60
CA LYS A 5 -2.19 -14.92 4.61
C LYS A 5 -1.91 -15.61 3.27
N ASN A 6 -2.53 -15.14 2.20
CA ASN A 6 -2.17 -15.56 0.85
C ASN A 6 -0.80 -14.96 0.49
N LEU A 7 0.12 -15.83 0.08
CA LEU A 7 1.50 -15.46 -0.25
C LEU A 7 1.61 -15.04 -1.72
N GLY A 8 2.65 -14.27 -2.03
CA GLY A 8 2.92 -13.79 -3.38
C GLY A 8 3.48 -12.37 -3.35
N LEU A 9 4.47 -12.11 -4.19
CA LEU A 9 5.10 -10.79 -4.28
C LEU A 9 4.06 -9.73 -4.66
N HIS A 10 3.92 -8.72 -3.82
CA HIS A 10 3.09 -7.55 -4.06
C HIS A 10 3.74 -6.30 -3.46
N VAL A 11 3.28 -5.14 -3.93
CA VAL A 11 3.70 -3.85 -3.39
C VAL A 11 2.48 -3.10 -2.86
N SER A 12 2.69 -2.39 -1.75
CA SER A 12 1.71 -1.54 -1.11
C SER A 12 2.30 -0.17 -0.84
N TRP A 13 1.64 0.87 -1.35
CA TRP A 13 1.84 2.24 -0.86
C TRP A 13 0.81 2.59 0.22
N PHE A 14 1.28 3.23 1.28
CA PHE A 14 0.40 3.72 2.36
C PHE A 14 0.97 4.96 3.03
N VAL A 15 0.08 5.73 3.66
CA VAL A 15 0.48 6.90 4.45
C VAL A 15 1.12 6.45 5.74
N TYR A 16 2.37 6.85 5.97
CA TYR A 16 3.06 6.63 7.23
C TYR A 16 2.94 7.83 8.17
N ARG A 17 3.02 9.06 7.64
CA ARG A 17 2.74 10.32 8.35
C ARG A 17 2.04 11.31 7.43
N GLN A 18 1.14 12.11 7.99
CA GLN A 18 0.44 13.20 7.28
C GLN A 18 0.02 14.29 8.26
N PRO A 19 -0.26 15.51 7.78
CA PRO A 19 -0.90 16.55 8.58
C PRO A 19 -2.26 16.08 9.14
N ALA A 20 -2.64 16.62 10.29
CA ALA A 20 -3.92 16.28 10.92
C ALA A 20 -5.10 16.65 9.99
N GLY A 21 -6.01 15.70 9.78
CA GLY A 21 -7.19 15.89 8.92
C GLY A 21 -6.93 15.84 7.41
N ALA A 22 -5.67 15.79 6.96
CA ALA A 22 -5.35 15.62 5.55
C ALA A 22 -5.79 14.24 5.04
N LYS A 23 -6.15 14.18 3.76
CA LYS A 23 -6.50 12.95 3.05
C LYS A 23 -5.50 12.73 1.92
N VAL A 24 -5.03 11.48 1.84
CA VAL A 24 -4.19 11.00 0.73
C VAL A 24 -4.94 9.85 0.05
N VAL A 25 -5.04 9.92 -1.27
CA VAL A 25 -5.68 8.89 -2.09
C VAL A 25 -4.66 8.35 -3.08
N PHE A 26 -4.63 7.02 -3.23
CA PHE A 26 -3.80 6.31 -4.18
C PHE A 26 -4.66 5.74 -5.30
N ASP A 27 -4.19 5.86 -6.53
CA ASP A 27 -4.78 5.23 -7.72
C ASP A 27 -3.69 4.49 -8.52
N PRO A 28 -3.81 3.15 -8.71
CA PRO A 28 -4.90 2.30 -8.27
C PRO A 28 -4.96 2.13 -6.73
N PRO A 29 -6.11 1.69 -6.18
CA PRO A 29 -6.22 1.34 -4.77
C PRO A 29 -5.17 0.28 -4.37
N GLN A 30 -4.42 0.57 -3.32
CA GLN A 30 -3.29 -0.24 -2.91
C GLN A 30 -3.72 -1.49 -2.14
N VAL A 31 -2.91 -2.56 -2.24
CA VAL A 31 -3.05 -3.75 -1.41
C VAL A 31 -2.87 -3.34 0.05
N LYS A 32 -3.73 -3.80 0.96
CA LYS A 32 -3.66 -3.44 2.38
C LYS A 32 -2.43 -4.09 3.02
N PRO A 33 -1.53 -3.30 3.64
CA PRO A 33 -0.35 -3.83 4.32
C PRO A 33 -0.63 -4.30 5.76
N TRP A 34 -1.90 -4.34 6.19
CA TRP A 34 -2.36 -4.80 7.50
C TRP A 34 -3.52 -5.78 7.35
N GLU A 35 -3.77 -6.55 8.41
CA GLU A 35 -4.79 -7.60 8.43
C GLU A 35 -6.20 -7.04 8.21
N ASP A 36 -6.82 -7.47 7.12
CA ASP A 36 -8.25 -7.29 6.86
C ASP A 36 -8.81 -8.57 6.23
N THR A 37 -9.63 -9.28 6.99
CA THR A 37 -10.19 -10.59 6.62
C THR A 37 -11.56 -10.49 5.95
N ARG A 38 -12.07 -9.28 5.75
CA ARG A 38 -13.38 -9.08 5.10
C ARG A 38 -13.33 -9.57 3.65
N ALA A 39 -14.35 -10.32 3.25
CA ALA A 39 -14.48 -10.80 1.88
C ALA A 39 -14.49 -9.62 0.88
N GLY A 40 -13.73 -9.76 -0.20
CA GLY A 40 -13.60 -8.71 -1.22
C GLY A 40 -12.68 -7.53 -0.86
N ALA A 41 -12.04 -7.53 0.32
CA ALA A 41 -11.01 -6.55 0.60
C ALA A 41 -9.77 -6.81 -0.28
N ASN A 42 -9.13 -5.74 -0.77
CA ASN A 42 -7.82 -5.83 -1.42
C ASN A 42 -6.72 -6.09 -0.38
N SER A 43 -6.72 -7.28 0.21
CA SER A 43 -5.97 -7.65 1.40
C SER A 43 -5.47 -9.09 1.26
N PRO A 44 -4.19 -9.37 1.55
CA PRO A 44 -3.65 -10.73 1.56
C PRO A 44 -4.33 -11.68 2.55
N TRP A 45 -5.08 -11.16 3.52
CA TRP A 45 -5.85 -11.94 4.51
C TRP A 45 -7.30 -12.15 4.11
N ALA A 46 -7.76 -11.53 3.03
CA ALA A 46 -9.14 -11.68 2.57
C ALA A 46 -9.32 -13.01 1.80
N PRO A 47 -10.46 -13.70 1.97
CA PRO A 47 -10.80 -14.84 1.16
C PRO A 47 -10.68 -14.54 -0.34
N GLN A 48 -10.07 -15.47 -1.08
CA GLN A 48 -9.91 -15.41 -2.55
C GLN A 48 -9.06 -14.26 -3.08
N TRP A 49 -8.38 -13.48 -2.23
CA TRP A 49 -7.40 -12.51 -2.73
C TRP A 49 -6.23 -13.24 -3.38
N VAL A 50 -5.75 -12.71 -4.52
CA VAL A 50 -4.59 -13.23 -5.24
C VAL A 50 -3.63 -12.07 -5.45
N ALA A 51 -2.33 -12.32 -5.28
CA ALA A 51 -1.32 -11.31 -5.55
C ALA A 51 -1.43 -10.81 -7.00
N PRO A 52 -1.40 -9.47 -7.22
CA PRO A 52 -1.46 -8.92 -8.55
C PRO A 52 -0.22 -9.35 -9.36
N PRO A 53 -0.34 -9.50 -10.69
CA PRO A 53 0.81 -9.79 -11.54
C PRO A 53 1.84 -8.67 -11.45
N ILE A 54 3.12 -9.04 -11.36
CA ILE A 54 4.21 -8.07 -11.36
C ILE A 54 4.49 -7.62 -12.80
N PRO A 55 4.55 -6.31 -13.08
CA PRO A 55 4.92 -5.80 -14.40
C PRO A 55 6.29 -6.30 -14.83
N ALA A 56 6.44 -6.63 -16.13
CA ALA A 56 7.67 -7.23 -16.66
C ALA A 56 8.92 -6.33 -16.49
N ASP A 57 8.73 -5.01 -16.43
CA ASP A 57 9.80 -4.04 -16.19
C ASP A 57 9.99 -3.70 -14.70
N GLY A 58 9.25 -4.36 -13.81
CA GLY A 58 9.30 -4.17 -12.36
C GLY A 58 8.71 -2.84 -11.87
N ARG A 59 8.16 -1.99 -12.75
CA ARG A 59 7.63 -0.68 -12.35
C ARG A 59 6.16 -0.79 -11.97
N GLN A 60 5.82 -0.31 -10.78
CA GLN A 60 4.43 -0.22 -10.31
C GLN A 60 3.99 1.24 -10.24
N PRO A 61 3.36 1.79 -11.28
CA PRO A 61 2.93 3.19 -11.28
C PRO A 61 1.80 3.39 -10.28
N VAL A 62 1.87 4.50 -9.55
CA VAL A 62 0.81 4.95 -8.65
C VAL A 62 0.66 6.46 -8.78
N THR A 63 -0.58 6.93 -8.85
CA THR A 63 -0.92 8.34 -8.72
C THR A 63 -1.33 8.61 -7.28
N VAL A 64 -0.80 9.68 -6.70
CA VAL A 64 -1.12 10.07 -5.32
C VAL A 64 -1.68 11.49 -5.31
N SER A 65 -2.86 11.64 -4.70
CA SER A 65 -3.54 12.92 -4.55
C SER A 65 -3.59 13.34 -3.09
N PHE A 66 -3.23 14.59 -2.80
CA PHE A 66 -3.18 15.18 -1.46
C PHE A 66 -4.24 16.27 -1.35
N SER A 67 -5.07 16.23 -0.30
CA SER A 67 -6.15 17.22 -0.14
C SER A 67 -5.66 18.57 0.40
N GLU A 68 -4.51 18.61 1.08
CA GLU A 68 -4.00 19.79 1.76
C GLU A 68 -2.48 19.95 1.54
N PRO A 69 -1.94 21.18 1.54
CA PRO A 69 -0.49 21.41 1.67
C PRO A 69 0.07 20.83 2.97
N GLY A 70 1.34 20.44 2.97
CA GLY A 70 2.03 19.93 4.15
C GLY A 70 3.15 18.95 3.84
N THR A 71 3.73 18.37 4.90
CA THR A 71 4.75 17.32 4.79
C THR A 71 4.12 15.96 5.03
N TYR A 72 4.30 15.05 4.08
CA TYR A 72 3.80 13.68 4.10
C TYR A 72 4.98 12.71 4.09
N ILE A 73 4.84 11.60 4.79
CA ILE A 73 5.73 10.44 4.62
C ILE A 73 4.86 9.31 4.10
N LEU A 74 5.13 8.90 2.86
CA LEU A 74 4.54 7.70 2.27
C LEU A 74 5.53 6.55 2.40
N ARG A 75 5.03 5.36 2.71
CA ARG A 75 5.84 4.15 2.77
C ARG A 75 5.41 3.19 1.68
N CYS A 76 6.39 2.70 0.94
CA CYS A 76 6.29 1.57 0.05
C CYS A 76 6.71 0.32 0.80
N ARG A 77 5.93 -0.76 0.68
CA ARG A 77 6.29 -2.09 1.17
C ARG A 77 6.26 -3.09 0.03
N ALA A 78 7.35 -3.82 -0.18
CA ALA A 78 7.36 -5.05 -0.96
C ALA A 78 7.25 -6.24 0.00
N ASP A 79 6.38 -7.19 -0.31
CA ASP A 79 6.09 -8.35 0.54
C ASP A 79 5.86 -9.58 -0.33
N ASP A 80 6.66 -10.63 -0.14
CA ASP A 80 6.54 -11.91 -0.87
C ASP A 80 5.84 -13.01 -0.06
N GLY A 81 5.44 -12.70 1.17
CA GLY A 81 4.86 -13.64 2.13
C GLY A 81 5.85 -14.21 3.16
N ALA A 82 7.15 -14.09 2.92
CA ALA A 82 8.20 -14.51 3.86
C ALA A 82 9.07 -13.33 4.31
N LEU A 83 9.45 -12.47 3.37
CA LEU A 83 10.25 -11.27 3.58
C LEU A 83 9.42 -10.02 3.29
N VAL A 84 9.75 -8.95 4.01
CA VAL A 84 9.22 -7.61 3.77
C VAL A 84 10.37 -6.62 3.66
N ALA A 85 10.24 -5.68 2.74
CA ALA A 85 11.15 -4.55 2.60
C ALA A 85 10.34 -3.25 2.53
N ASP A 86 10.74 -2.27 3.33
CA ASP A 86 10.09 -0.96 3.40
C ASP A 86 11.02 0.13 2.86
N GLU A 87 10.45 1.07 2.12
CA GLU A 87 11.11 2.32 1.74
C GLU A 87 10.17 3.50 2.00
N GLU A 88 10.72 4.64 2.43
CA GLU A 88 9.95 5.83 2.76
C GLU A 88 10.30 6.99 1.83
N VAL A 89 9.28 7.74 1.43
CA VAL A 89 9.42 8.96 0.63
C VAL A 89 8.78 10.11 1.38
N THR A 90 9.56 11.17 1.60
CA THR A 90 9.07 12.44 2.15
C THR A 90 8.62 13.34 1.01
N ILE A 91 7.38 13.81 1.08
CA ILE A 91 6.76 14.67 0.06
C ILE A 91 6.31 15.96 0.74
N VAL A 92 6.77 17.09 0.20
CA VAL A 92 6.32 18.43 0.61
C VAL A 92 5.38 18.96 -0.44
N VAL A 93 4.11 19.14 -0.07
CA VAL A 93 3.07 19.71 -0.93
C VAL A 93 2.89 21.17 -0.59
N THR A 94 3.03 22.04 -1.58
CA THR A 94 2.76 23.48 -1.48
C THR A 94 1.55 23.86 -2.32
N ARG A 95 1.01 25.06 -2.12
CA ARG A 95 -0.02 25.63 -3.02
C ARG A 95 0.61 26.13 -4.32
#